data_AF-A0A9Q0MPY2-F1
#
_entry.id   AF-A0A9Q0MPY2-F1
#
_cell.length_a   1.000
_cell.length_b   1.000
_cell.length_c   1.000
_cell.angle_alpha   90.00
_cell.angle_beta   90.00
_cell.angle_gamma   90.00
#
_symmetry.space_group_name_H-M   'P 1'
#
loop_
_entity.id
_entity.type
_entity.pdbx_description
1 polymer ?
#
loop_
_entity_poly.entity_id
_entity_poly.type
_entity_poly.pdbx_seq_one_letter_code
_entity_poly.pdbx_strand_id
1 'polypeptide(L)'
;MTENKTQVAGMGVEQVIAMVLPDDDLLKEYLENPPKGIDPRMWKQAKQCNNDPKKFIPLPIVGFSELNCRIKCQESETNIHNQYMSKLQKGIEELKQRHASPTVKMMEHRRKISRSQSSHIEGNEVQYLRRKSDWDLKLSVLPHPKCDQVIVKQKITRKVRVGMTPEEEILCSKLENMQVLVSAPTQFKGRFCELLSQMRMQRNQWHHATPLVMLTYWTKRPGQVHEIAENNCGRNESNGVM
;
A
#
# COMPACT_ATOMS: atom_id res chain seq x y z
N MET A 1 3.67 54.75 26.73
CA MET A 1 4.33 54.82 25.40
C MET A 1 5.52 55.78 25.35
N THR A 2 5.74 56.64 26.36
CA THR A 2 6.86 57.60 26.44
C THR A 2 8.20 56.99 26.87
N GLU A 3 8.20 55.90 27.64
CA GLU A 3 9.42 55.23 28.12
C GLU A 3 10.22 54.57 26.99
N ASN A 4 9.56 53.88 26.05
CA ASN A 4 10.24 53.21 24.93
C ASN A 4 10.97 54.21 24.04
N LYS A 5 10.34 55.36 23.72
CA LYS A 5 10.95 56.39 22.86
C LYS A 5 12.28 56.92 23.43
N THR A 6 12.36 57.04 24.75
CA THR A 6 13.56 57.53 25.45
C THR A 6 14.69 56.50 25.43
N GLN A 7 14.38 55.20 25.52
CA GLN A 7 15.38 54.13 25.39
C GLN A 7 15.95 54.03 23.98
N VAL A 8 15.11 54.08 22.94
CA VAL A 8 15.61 53.97 21.55
C VAL A 8 16.41 55.22 21.15
N ALA A 9 16.01 56.41 21.64
CA ALA A 9 16.78 57.62 21.45
C ALA A 9 18.15 57.55 22.15
N GLY A 10 18.22 56.93 23.33
CA GLY A 10 19.49 56.64 24.02
C GLY A 10 20.42 55.69 23.26
N MET A 11 19.89 54.91 22.31
CA MET A 11 20.66 54.06 21.38
C MET A 11 21.06 54.79 20.08
N GLY A 12 20.81 56.10 19.98
CA GLY A 12 21.15 56.91 18.81
C GLY A 12 20.14 56.80 17.65
N VAL A 13 18.96 56.23 17.87
CA VAL A 13 17.91 56.15 16.86
C VAL A 13 17.11 57.46 16.84
N GLU A 14 17.35 58.27 15.80
CA GLU A 14 16.70 59.57 15.63
C GLU A 14 15.25 59.46 15.15
N GLN A 15 14.96 58.48 14.30
CA GLN A 15 13.63 58.29 13.71
C GLN A 15 13.30 56.81 13.58
N VAL A 16 12.07 56.46 13.97
CA VAL A 16 11.47 55.15 13.71
C VAL A 16 10.29 55.37 12.77
N ILE A 17 10.42 54.85 11.55
CA ILE A 17 9.33 54.83 10.57
C ILE A 17 8.84 53.39 10.48
N ALA A 18 7.54 53.18 10.67
CA ALA A 18 6.95 51.87 10.47
C ALA A 18 6.98 51.53 8.98
N MET A 19 7.53 50.36 8.63
CA MET A 19 7.42 49.83 7.28
C MET A 19 6.02 49.25 7.11
N VAL A 20 5.12 50.06 6.57
CA VAL A 20 3.72 49.70 6.33
C VAL A 20 3.52 49.43 4.84
N LEU A 21 2.65 48.48 4.50
CA LEU A 21 2.22 48.28 3.12
C LEU A 21 1.54 49.55 2.60
N PRO A 22 1.69 49.90 1.31
CA PRO A 22 0.93 50.99 0.71
C PRO A 22 -0.56 50.76 0.89
N ASP A 23 -1.30 51.81 1.26
CA ASP A 23 -2.76 51.76 1.29
C ASP A 23 -3.31 51.49 -0.12
N ASP A 24 -4.50 50.87 -0.21
CA ASP A 24 -5.11 50.50 -1.49
C ASP A 24 -5.30 51.73 -2.43
N ASP A 25 -5.60 52.89 -1.87
CA ASP A 25 -5.74 54.15 -2.62
C ASP A 25 -4.41 54.62 -3.21
N LEU A 26 -3.33 54.53 -2.43
CA LEU A 26 -1.97 54.89 -2.88
C LEU A 26 -1.48 53.91 -3.96
N LEU A 27 -1.78 52.62 -3.79
CA LEU A 27 -1.46 51.61 -4.77
C LEU A 27 -2.23 51.84 -6.08
N LYS A 28 -3.51 52.20 -5.99
CA LYS A 28 -4.34 52.54 -7.14
C LYS A 28 -3.78 53.75 -7.90
N GLU A 29 -3.42 54.81 -7.19
CA GLU A 29 -2.81 56.02 -7.77
C GLU A 29 -1.52 55.69 -8.52
N TYR A 30 -0.65 54.86 -7.92
CA TYR A 30 0.59 54.39 -8.54
C TYR A 30 0.35 53.60 -9.84
N LEU A 31 -0.68 52.74 -9.87
CA LEU A 31 -0.97 51.92 -11.03
C LEU A 31 -1.65 52.69 -12.17
N GLU A 32 -2.37 53.76 -11.88
CA GLU A 32 -3.06 54.59 -12.87
C GLU A 32 -2.08 55.45 -13.69
N ASN A 33 -1.01 55.95 -13.07
CA ASN A 33 -0.05 56.86 -13.70
C ASN A 33 1.27 56.14 -14.03
N PRO A 34 1.68 56.04 -15.31
CA PRO A 34 2.96 55.42 -15.66
C PRO A 34 4.13 56.26 -15.09
N PRO A 35 5.19 55.63 -14.58
CA PRO A 35 6.39 56.32 -14.14
C PRO A 35 7.01 57.16 -15.26
N LYS A 36 7.65 58.28 -14.88
CA LYS A 36 8.28 59.20 -15.85
C LYS A 36 9.28 58.45 -16.74
N GLY A 37 9.14 58.62 -18.05
CA GLY A 37 10.00 57.97 -19.04
C GLY A 37 9.57 56.56 -19.48
N ILE A 38 8.47 56.02 -18.93
CA ILE A 38 7.91 54.73 -19.36
C ILE A 38 6.70 54.95 -20.28
N ASP A 39 6.66 54.26 -21.42
CA ASP A 39 5.54 54.32 -22.36
C ASP A 39 4.24 53.81 -21.67
N PRO A 40 3.13 54.58 -21.70
CA PRO A 40 1.85 54.16 -21.14
C PRO A 40 1.35 52.79 -21.66
N ARG A 41 1.65 52.44 -22.92
CA ARG A 41 1.30 51.14 -23.50
C ARG A 41 2.08 50.01 -22.85
N MET A 42 3.40 50.19 -22.67
CA MET A 42 4.26 49.22 -21.98
C MET A 42 3.83 49.04 -20.52
N TRP A 43 3.48 50.14 -19.83
CA TRP A 43 2.99 50.09 -18.46
C TRP A 43 1.68 49.29 -18.32
N LYS A 44 0.73 49.51 -19.24
CA LYS A 44 -0.52 48.73 -19.28
C LYS A 44 -0.26 47.24 -19.52
N GLN A 45 0.68 46.91 -20.42
CA GLN A 45 1.07 45.53 -20.67
C GLN A 45 1.70 44.88 -19.44
N ALA A 46 2.60 45.57 -18.74
CA ALA A 46 3.24 45.07 -17.53
C ALA A 46 2.21 44.74 -16.43
N LYS A 47 1.17 45.57 -16.28
CA LYS A 47 0.04 45.27 -15.38
C LYS A 47 -0.73 44.02 -15.80
N GLN A 48 -0.97 43.83 -17.09
CA GLN A 48 -1.70 42.66 -17.61
C GLN A 48 -0.88 41.37 -17.52
N CYS A 49 0.44 41.46 -17.68
CA CYS A 49 1.35 40.32 -17.55
C CYS A 49 1.66 39.93 -16.10
N ASN A 50 1.04 40.58 -15.11
CA ASN A 50 1.24 40.25 -13.71
C ASN A 50 0.38 39.03 -13.33
N ASN A 51 1.02 37.91 -13.03
CA ASN A 51 0.35 36.66 -12.69
C ASN A 51 -0.38 36.70 -11.33
N ASP A 52 -0.01 37.61 -10.41
CA ASP A 52 -0.70 37.79 -9.12
C ASP A 52 -0.74 39.29 -8.73
N PRO A 53 -1.81 40.01 -9.11
CA PRO A 53 -1.97 41.43 -8.83
C PRO A 53 -2.10 41.82 -7.36
N LYS A 54 -2.37 40.85 -6.46
CA LYS A 54 -2.46 41.12 -5.01
C LYS A 54 -1.09 41.08 -4.35
N LYS A 55 -0.18 40.29 -4.91
CA LYS A 55 1.15 40.06 -4.34
C LYS A 55 2.23 40.88 -5.02
N PHE A 56 2.09 41.12 -6.33
CA PHE A 56 3.11 41.80 -7.12
C PHE A 56 2.56 43.06 -7.75
N ILE A 57 3.45 44.02 -7.94
CA ILE A 57 3.19 45.26 -8.68
C ILE A 57 4.30 45.42 -9.72
N PRO A 58 4.01 46.02 -10.89
CA PRO A 58 5.06 46.35 -11.83
C PRO A 58 5.95 47.44 -11.24
N LEU A 59 7.26 47.19 -11.27
CA LEU A 59 8.30 48.15 -10.92
C LEU A 59 9.19 48.34 -12.16
N PRO A 60 9.36 49.57 -12.67
CA PRO A 60 10.29 49.82 -13.75
C PRO A 60 11.73 49.59 -13.25
N ILE A 61 12.56 49.01 -14.11
CA ILE A 61 14.00 48.87 -13.86
C ILE A 61 14.68 49.70 -14.95
N VAL A 62 15.31 50.79 -14.55
CA VAL A 62 15.89 51.77 -15.46
C VAL A 62 17.41 51.78 -15.32
N GLY A 63 18.10 51.42 -16.39
CA GLY A 63 19.56 51.42 -16.44
C GLY A 63 20.23 50.21 -15.77
N PHE A 64 21.56 50.18 -15.86
CA PHE A 64 22.36 49.02 -15.44
C PHE A 64 22.52 48.92 -13.91
N SER A 65 22.53 50.04 -13.20
CA SER A 65 22.67 50.07 -11.74
C SER A 65 21.50 49.37 -11.03
N GLU A 66 20.26 49.69 -11.41
CA GLU A 66 19.06 49.06 -10.86
C GLU A 66 18.96 47.59 -11.23
N LEU A 67 19.32 47.24 -12.47
CA LEU A 67 19.38 45.84 -12.90
C LEU A 67 20.38 45.04 -12.06
N ASN A 68 21.59 45.56 -11.85
CA ASN A 68 22.61 44.91 -11.03
C ASN A 68 22.17 44.82 -9.56
N CYS A 69 21.49 45.84 -9.03
CA CYS A 69 20.89 45.79 -7.70
C CYS A 69 19.89 44.63 -7.59
N ARG A 70 19.00 44.48 -8.58
CA ARG A 70 18.03 43.38 -8.61
C ARG A 70 18.70 42.01 -8.68
N ILE A 71 19.75 41.86 -9.47
CA ILE A 71 20.51 40.59 -9.56
C ILE A 71 21.11 40.24 -8.19
N LYS A 72 21.73 41.21 -7.50
CA LYS A 72 22.29 40.99 -6.15
C LYS A 72 21.22 40.62 -5.13
N CYS A 73 20.05 41.25 -5.18
CA CYS A 73 18.91 40.87 -4.34
C CYS A 73 18.49 39.41 -4.61
N GLN A 74 18.39 39.02 -5.89
CA GLN A 74 18.05 37.65 -6.27
C GLN A 74 19.08 36.62 -5.81
N GLU A 75 20.38 36.92 -5.90
CA GLU A 75 21.45 36.07 -5.39
C GLU A 75 21.35 35.88 -3.88
N SER A 76 21.08 36.97 -3.14
CA SER A 76 20.90 36.93 -1.69
C SER A 76 19.67 36.10 -1.29
N GLU A 77 18.52 36.33 -1.92
CA GLU A 77 17.30 35.55 -1.70
C GLU A 77 17.51 34.07 -2.01
N THR A 78 18.17 33.76 -3.13
CA THR A 78 18.50 32.39 -3.53
C THR A 78 19.40 31.72 -2.49
N ASN A 79 20.38 32.45 -1.96
CA ASN A 79 21.25 31.94 -0.90
C ASN A 79 20.46 31.60 0.37
N ILE A 80 19.55 32.49 0.80
CA ILE A 80 18.67 32.23 1.95
C ILE A 80 17.81 30.99 1.71
N HIS A 81 17.22 30.85 0.52
CA HIS A 81 16.44 29.68 0.15
C HIS A 81 17.28 28.39 0.17
N ASN A 82 18.50 28.42 -0.35
CA ASN A 82 19.42 27.28 -0.32
C ASN A 82 19.78 26.88 1.13
N GLN A 83 20.01 27.86 2.01
CA GLN A 83 20.25 27.58 3.43
C GLN A 83 19.03 26.95 4.09
N TYR A 84 17.83 27.43 3.80
CA TYR A 84 16.60 26.84 4.31
C TYR A 84 16.39 25.41 3.81
N MET A 85 16.62 25.16 2.51
CA MET A 85 16.58 23.83 1.92
C MET A 85 17.57 22.86 2.57
N SER A 86 18.79 23.33 2.86
CA SER A 86 19.81 22.54 3.57
C SER A 86 19.35 22.15 4.98
N LYS A 87 18.73 23.09 5.72
CA LYS A 87 18.16 22.82 7.05
C LYS A 87 17.04 21.78 6.98
N LEU A 88 16.13 21.91 6.00
CA LEU A 88 15.06 20.94 5.80
C LEU A 88 15.61 19.55 5.47
N GLN A 89 16.57 19.47 4.56
CA GLN A 89 17.21 18.21 4.19
C GLN A 89 17.86 17.54 5.40
N LYS A 90 18.57 18.31 6.24
CA LYS A 90 19.14 17.81 7.49
C LYS A 90 18.05 17.30 8.43
N GLY A 91 16.97 18.05 8.60
CA GLY A 91 15.82 17.64 9.43
C GLY A 91 15.19 16.32 8.95
N ILE A 92 15.06 16.12 7.63
CA ILE A 92 14.58 14.88 7.04
C ILE A 92 15.53 13.72 7.33
N GLU A 93 16.84 13.94 7.20
CA GLU A 93 17.85 12.91 7.46
C GLU A 93 17.85 12.50 8.94
N GLU A 94 17.81 13.47 9.86
CA GLU A 94 17.68 13.21 11.28
C GLU A 94 16.40 12.43 11.60
N LEU A 95 15.28 12.79 10.96
CA LEU A 95 14.02 12.10 11.15
C LEU A 95 14.12 10.64 10.68
N LYS A 96 14.70 10.40 9.49
CA LYS A 96 14.95 9.05 8.96
C LYS A 96 15.82 8.22 9.91
N GLN A 97 16.91 8.79 10.41
CA GLN A 97 17.80 8.12 11.37
C GLN A 97 17.08 7.77 12.68
N ARG A 98 16.28 8.70 13.21
CA ARG A 98 15.45 8.44 14.40
C ARG A 98 14.43 7.32 14.18
N HIS A 99 13.86 7.20 12.99
CA HIS A 99 12.92 6.12 12.67
C HIS A 99 13.58 4.75 12.41
N ALA A 100 14.89 4.71 12.09
CA ALA A 100 15.60 3.45 11.87
C ALA A 100 15.64 2.56 13.13
N SER A 101 15.92 3.15 14.30
CA SER A 101 16.06 2.38 15.56
C SER A 101 14.75 1.73 16.02
N PRO A 102 13.59 2.42 16.09
CA PRO A 102 12.30 1.80 16.38
C PRO A 102 11.90 0.74 15.35
N THR A 103 12.25 0.94 14.08
CA THR A 103 11.94 -0.04 13.02
C THR A 103 12.67 -1.36 13.26
N VAL A 104 13.95 -1.31 13.64
CA VAL A 104 14.73 -2.52 14.01
C VAL A 104 14.12 -3.20 15.24
N LYS A 105 13.81 -2.44 16.30
CA LYS A 105 13.17 -3.00 17.52
C LYS A 105 11.81 -3.64 17.21
N MET A 106 10.99 -3.01 16.37
CA MET A 106 9.72 -3.56 15.92
C MET A 106 9.93 -4.88 15.16
N MET A 107 10.96 -4.95 14.31
CA MET A 107 11.31 -6.17 13.59
C MET A 107 11.80 -7.27 14.54
N GLU A 108 12.58 -6.95 15.58
CA GLU A 108 13.00 -7.88 16.63
C GLU A 108 11.82 -8.41 17.44
N HIS A 109 10.91 -7.55 17.88
CA HIS A 109 9.69 -7.97 18.57
C HIS A 109 8.85 -8.92 17.71
N ARG A 110 8.69 -8.60 16.41
CA ARG A 110 8.00 -9.48 15.46
C ARG A 110 8.67 -10.85 15.34
N ARG A 111 10.01 -10.89 15.28
CA ARG A 111 10.79 -12.15 15.25
C ARG A 111 10.62 -12.96 16.55
N LYS A 112 10.65 -12.31 17.71
CA LYS A 112 10.50 -12.98 19.01
C LYS A 112 9.12 -13.63 19.14
N ILE A 113 8.05 -12.92 18.75
CA ILE A 113 6.69 -13.45 18.73
C ILE A 113 6.59 -14.66 17.80
N SER A 114 7.16 -14.56 16.58
CA SER A 114 7.18 -15.68 15.63
C SER A 114 7.92 -16.91 16.17
N ARG A 115 9.08 -16.74 16.82
CA ARG A 115 9.81 -17.82 17.49
C ARG A 115 9.01 -18.45 18.63
N SER A 116 8.39 -17.64 19.49
CA SER A 116 7.57 -18.15 20.58
C SER A 116 6.35 -18.93 20.06
N GLN A 117 5.71 -18.47 18.99
CA GLN A 117 4.64 -19.21 18.33
C GLN A 117 5.15 -20.53 17.73
N SER A 118 6.28 -20.53 17.03
CA SER A 118 6.88 -21.76 16.47
C SER A 118 7.24 -22.76 17.56
N SER A 119 7.86 -22.31 18.66
CA SER A 119 8.17 -23.17 19.81
C SER A 119 6.92 -23.68 20.53
N HIS A 120 5.84 -22.91 20.54
CA HIS A 120 4.55 -23.34 21.09
C HIS A 120 3.90 -24.40 20.19
N ILE A 121 3.99 -24.24 18.87
CA ILE A 121 3.53 -25.21 17.89
C ILE A 121 4.35 -26.50 18.01
N GLU A 122 5.69 -26.42 18.01
CA GLU A 122 6.58 -27.57 18.19
C GLU A 122 6.38 -28.24 19.56
N GLY A 123 6.21 -27.48 20.64
CA GLY A 123 5.94 -28.02 21.96
C GLY A 123 4.59 -28.75 22.03
N ASN A 124 3.55 -28.19 21.41
CA ASN A 124 2.26 -28.84 21.27
C ASN A 124 2.35 -30.08 20.38
N GLU A 125 3.14 -30.05 19.31
CA GLU A 125 3.38 -31.17 18.41
C GLU A 125 4.16 -32.29 19.11
N VAL A 126 5.21 -31.98 19.88
CA VAL A 126 5.95 -32.95 20.68
C VAL A 126 5.07 -33.55 21.78
N GLN A 127 4.24 -32.74 22.44
CA GLN A 127 3.26 -33.26 23.42
C GLN A 127 2.16 -34.09 22.76
N TYR A 128 1.73 -33.71 21.55
CA TYR A 128 0.76 -34.45 20.75
C TYR A 128 1.36 -35.79 20.31
N LEU A 129 2.58 -35.80 19.79
CA LEU A 129 3.30 -37.01 19.39
C LEU A 129 3.63 -37.91 20.58
N ARG A 130 3.97 -37.35 21.75
CA ARG A 130 4.16 -38.13 22.99
C ARG A 130 2.86 -38.75 23.47
N ARG A 131 1.76 -37.97 23.52
CA ARG A 131 0.44 -38.50 23.86
C ARG A 131 0.00 -39.54 22.85
N LYS A 132 0.15 -39.26 21.56
CA LYS A 132 -0.16 -40.18 20.47
C LYS A 132 0.66 -41.46 20.56
N SER A 133 1.95 -41.41 20.87
CA SER A 133 2.78 -42.59 21.08
C SER A 133 2.37 -43.38 22.33
N ASP A 134 2.04 -42.72 23.46
CA ASP A 134 1.49 -43.38 24.66
C ASP A 134 0.11 -44.01 24.38
N TRP A 135 -0.72 -43.33 23.59
CA TRP A 135 -2.00 -43.85 23.10
C TRP A 135 -1.81 -44.99 22.11
N ASP A 136 -0.89 -44.90 21.15
CA ASP A 136 -0.57 -45.94 20.16
C ASP A 136 0.04 -47.16 20.84
N LEU A 137 0.82 -46.98 21.92
CA LEU A 137 1.31 -48.06 22.76
C LEU A 137 0.14 -48.73 23.49
N LYS A 138 -0.77 -47.95 24.11
CA LYS A 138 -2.02 -48.46 24.71
C LYS A 138 -2.96 -49.10 23.69
N LEU A 139 -2.98 -48.59 22.46
CA LEU A 139 -3.81 -49.05 21.35
C LEU A 139 -3.21 -50.28 20.66
N SER A 140 -1.89 -50.46 20.68
CA SER A 140 -1.23 -51.67 20.19
C SER A 140 -1.58 -52.92 21.00
N VAL A 141 -2.04 -52.72 22.25
CA VAL A 141 -2.63 -53.75 23.11
C VAL A 141 -4.15 -53.89 22.90
N LEU A 142 -4.76 -53.04 22.06
CA LEU A 142 -6.20 -53.00 21.78
C LEU A 142 -6.49 -53.35 20.31
N PRO A 143 -7.11 -54.49 20.01
CA PRO A 143 -7.40 -54.87 18.62
C PRO A 143 -8.49 -53.96 18.02
N HIS A 144 -8.21 -53.25 16.91
CA HIS A 144 -9.19 -52.39 16.21
C HIS A 144 -9.96 -53.14 15.11
N PRO A 145 -11.25 -53.43 15.35
CA PRO A 145 -12.38 -52.70 14.75
C PRO A 145 -13.12 -51.81 15.76
N LYS A 146 -12.41 -51.34 16.80
CA LYS A 146 -13.00 -51.00 18.09
C LYS A 146 -13.07 -49.52 18.45
N CYS A 147 -12.56 -48.53 17.71
CA CYS A 147 -12.75 -47.12 18.11
C CYS A 147 -14.22 -46.67 17.96
N ASP A 148 -14.90 -47.05 16.88
CA ASP A 148 -16.34 -46.83 16.77
C ASP A 148 -17.11 -47.66 17.81
N GLN A 149 -16.67 -48.90 18.10
CA GLN A 149 -17.25 -49.69 19.19
C GLN A 149 -16.99 -49.07 20.57
N VAL A 150 -15.86 -48.41 20.78
CA VAL A 150 -15.50 -47.75 22.05
C VAL A 150 -16.41 -46.55 22.26
N ILE A 151 -16.66 -45.74 21.24
CA ILE A 151 -17.57 -44.58 21.31
C ILE A 151 -19.03 -45.04 21.48
N VAL A 152 -19.48 -46.04 20.72
CA VAL A 152 -20.83 -46.63 20.84
C VAL A 152 -21.03 -47.28 22.22
N LYS A 153 -20.07 -48.08 22.70
CA LYS A 153 -20.15 -48.72 24.03
C LYS A 153 -20.14 -47.70 25.16
N GLN A 154 -19.30 -46.66 25.07
CA GLN A 154 -19.26 -45.58 26.07
C GLN A 154 -20.59 -44.80 26.12
N LYS A 155 -21.31 -44.69 24.99
CA LYS A 155 -22.64 -44.08 24.91
C LYS A 155 -23.75 -44.98 25.49
N ILE A 156 -23.72 -46.30 25.22
CA ILE A 156 -24.67 -47.28 25.77
C ILE A 156 -24.55 -47.40 27.28
N THR A 157 -23.33 -47.57 27.81
CA THR A 157 -23.09 -47.76 29.26
C THR A 157 -23.56 -46.56 30.10
N ARG A 158 -23.52 -45.35 29.54
CA ARG A 158 -24.04 -44.14 30.21
C ARG A 158 -25.57 -44.03 30.24
N LYS A 159 -26.31 -44.80 29.42
CA LYS A 159 -27.76 -44.67 29.22
C LYS A 159 -28.60 -45.93 29.54
N VAL A 160 -27.98 -47.01 30.03
CA VAL A 160 -28.61 -48.34 30.24
C VAL A 160 -29.87 -48.39 31.14
N ARG A 161 -30.17 -47.35 31.93
CA ARG A 161 -31.39 -47.28 32.79
C ARG A 161 -32.34 -46.14 32.42
N VAL A 162 -32.19 -45.59 31.22
CA VAL A 162 -33.05 -44.53 30.69
C VAL A 162 -33.82 -45.09 29.50
N GLY A 163 -35.12 -44.81 29.42
CA GLY A 163 -35.96 -45.26 28.30
C GLY A 163 -35.47 -44.73 26.95
N MET A 164 -35.75 -45.47 25.87
CA MET A 164 -35.34 -45.13 24.51
C MET A 164 -35.90 -43.76 24.14
N THR A 165 -35.04 -42.89 23.65
CA THR A 165 -35.44 -41.52 23.29
C THR A 165 -36.01 -41.50 21.87
N PRO A 166 -37.01 -40.65 21.57
CA PRO A 166 -37.59 -40.57 20.22
C PRO A 166 -36.55 -40.19 19.15
N GLU A 167 -35.48 -39.48 19.53
CA GLU A 167 -34.35 -39.20 18.64
C GLU A 167 -33.56 -40.47 18.26
N GLU A 168 -33.44 -41.45 19.16
CA GLU A 168 -32.77 -42.73 18.91
C GLU A 168 -33.59 -43.62 17.96
N GLU A 169 -34.92 -43.61 18.07
CA GLU A 169 -35.81 -44.31 17.13
C GLU A 169 -35.71 -43.73 15.71
N ILE A 170 -35.69 -42.40 15.59
CA ILE A 170 -35.51 -41.71 14.31
C ILE A 170 -34.16 -42.07 13.66
N LEU A 171 -33.10 -42.21 14.46
CA LEU A 171 -31.78 -42.63 13.97
C LEU A 171 -31.79 -44.07 13.44
N CYS A 172 -32.46 -44.99 14.14
CA CYS A 172 -32.62 -46.37 13.67
C CYS A 172 -33.32 -46.44 12.31
N SER A 173 -34.48 -45.77 12.17
CA SER A 173 -35.20 -45.76 10.89
C SER A 173 -34.40 -45.10 9.76
N LYS A 174 -33.64 -44.04 10.06
CA LYS A 174 -32.75 -43.41 9.08
C LYS A 174 -31.65 -44.36 8.60
N LEU A 175 -31.02 -45.11 9.50
CA LEU A 175 -29.96 -46.04 9.15
C LEU A 175 -30.48 -47.22 8.32
N GLU A 176 -31.65 -47.77 8.65
CA GLU A 176 -32.29 -48.80 7.84
C GLU A 176 -32.62 -48.31 6.43
N ASN A 177 -33.18 -47.11 6.30
CA ASN A 177 -33.48 -46.53 4.99
C ASN A 177 -32.22 -46.25 4.16
N MET A 178 -31.16 -45.71 4.79
CA MET A 178 -29.88 -45.49 4.10
C MET A 178 -29.24 -46.79 3.65
N GLN A 179 -29.35 -47.85 4.45
CA GLN A 179 -28.83 -49.17 4.09
C GLN A 179 -29.52 -49.73 2.85
N VAL A 180 -30.86 -49.63 2.79
CA VAL A 180 -31.64 -50.08 1.62
C VAL A 180 -31.26 -49.29 0.36
N LEU A 181 -31.05 -47.97 0.48
CA LEU A 181 -30.70 -47.09 -0.64
C LEU A 181 -29.30 -47.34 -1.19
N VAL A 182 -28.29 -47.49 -0.32
CA VAL A 182 -26.89 -47.70 -0.74
C VAL A 182 -26.69 -49.11 -1.32
N SER A 183 -27.48 -50.08 -0.88
CA SER A 183 -27.42 -51.46 -1.35
C SER A 183 -28.05 -51.68 -2.73
N ALA A 184 -28.79 -50.70 -3.27
CA ALA A 184 -29.47 -50.82 -4.55
C ALA A 184 -28.48 -50.79 -5.74
N PRO A 185 -28.35 -51.87 -6.55
CA PRO A 185 -27.28 -52.00 -7.56
C PRO A 185 -27.24 -50.90 -8.64
N THR A 186 -28.36 -50.25 -8.90
CA THR A 186 -28.55 -49.31 -10.01
C THR A 186 -28.42 -47.83 -9.61
N GLN A 187 -28.35 -47.49 -8.31
CA GLN A 187 -28.43 -46.10 -7.87
C GLN A 187 -27.09 -45.35 -7.93
N PHE A 188 -26.13 -45.71 -7.09
CA PHE A 188 -24.87 -44.96 -7.01
C PHE A 188 -23.82 -45.50 -7.97
N LYS A 189 -23.59 -46.82 -7.94
CA LYS A 189 -22.49 -47.45 -8.69
C LYS A 189 -22.67 -47.33 -10.21
N GLY A 190 -23.88 -47.53 -10.72
CA GLY A 190 -24.19 -47.39 -12.16
C GLY A 190 -24.02 -45.94 -12.66
N ARG A 191 -24.53 -44.96 -11.91
CA ARG A 191 -24.48 -43.53 -12.26
C ARG A 191 -23.06 -42.97 -12.25
N PHE A 192 -22.21 -43.39 -11.29
CA PHE A 192 -20.80 -42.97 -11.27
C PHE A 192 -20.04 -43.46 -12.52
N CYS A 193 -20.26 -44.69 -12.96
CA CYS A 193 -19.60 -45.23 -14.14
C CYS A 193 -19.99 -44.47 -15.43
N GLU A 194 -21.26 -44.09 -15.54
CA GLU A 194 -21.78 -43.32 -16.67
C GLU A 194 -21.19 -41.90 -16.69
N LEU A 195 -21.18 -41.20 -15.54
CA LEU A 195 -20.63 -39.85 -15.41
C LEU A 195 -19.12 -39.81 -15.71
N LEU A 196 -18.37 -40.78 -15.18
CA LEU A 196 -16.93 -40.88 -15.46
C LEU A 196 -16.64 -41.12 -16.94
N SER A 197 -17.53 -41.82 -17.65
CA SER A 197 -17.42 -42.03 -19.10
C SER A 197 -17.68 -40.73 -19.87
N GLN A 198 -18.69 -39.95 -19.48
CA GLN A 198 -19.00 -38.65 -20.10
C GLN A 198 -17.88 -37.62 -19.89
N MET A 199 -17.32 -37.51 -18.68
CA MET A 199 -16.22 -36.58 -18.38
C MET A 199 -14.96 -36.88 -19.20
N ARG A 200 -14.65 -38.17 -19.43
CA ARG A 200 -13.52 -38.58 -20.26
C ARG A 200 -13.70 -38.17 -21.72
N MET A 201 -14.93 -38.26 -22.24
CA MET A 201 -15.26 -37.84 -23.61
C MET A 201 -15.21 -36.32 -23.80
N GLN A 202 -15.66 -35.53 -22.81
CA GLN A 202 -15.62 -34.07 -22.90
C GLN A 202 -14.20 -33.50 -22.83
N ARG A 203 -13.31 -34.08 -22.01
CA ARG A 203 -11.93 -33.60 -21.87
C ARG A 203 -11.15 -33.60 -23.20
N ASN A 204 -11.43 -34.54 -24.10
CA ASN A 204 -10.73 -34.61 -25.39
C ASN A 204 -11.18 -33.53 -26.39
N GLN A 205 -12.32 -32.88 -26.17
CA GLN A 205 -12.83 -31.84 -27.08
C GLN A 205 -12.17 -30.46 -26.84
N TRP A 206 -11.74 -30.16 -25.60
CA TRP A 206 -11.14 -28.87 -25.23
C TRP A 206 -9.71 -28.64 -25.73
N HIS A 207 -9.02 -29.70 -26.18
CA HIS A 207 -7.65 -29.58 -26.69
C HIS A 207 -7.56 -29.15 -28.18
N HIS A 208 -8.68 -29.00 -28.90
CA HIS A 208 -8.68 -28.70 -30.34
C HIS A 208 -9.08 -27.27 -30.73
N ALA A 209 -9.35 -26.37 -29.77
CA ALA A 209 -10.01 -25.07 -30.05
C ALA A 209 -9.25 -23.80 -29.59
N THR A 210 -7.93 -23.84 -29.35
CA THR A 210 -7.12 -22.60 -29.20
C THR A 210 -5.70 -22.80 -29.74
N PRO A 211 -5.26 -22.02 -30.76
CA PRO A 211 -3.92 -22.14 -31.34
C PRO A 211 -2.82 -21.56 -30.44
N LEU A 212 -1.68 -22.26 -30.37
CA LEU A 212 -0.43 -21.83 -29.75
C LEU A 212 0.05 -20.46 -30.27
N VAL A 213 -0.05 -19.39 -29.47
CA VAL A 213 1.00 -18.36 -29.32
C VAL A 213 0.83 -17.67 -27.95
N MET A 214 1.94 -17.41 -27.25
CA MET A 214 2.08 -16.58 -26.03
C MET A 214 1.76 -17.24 -24.67
N LEU A 215 2.81 -17.69 -23.96
CA LEU A 215 3.26 -17.13 -22.66
C LEU A 215 4.26 -18.09 -21.96
N THR A 216 5.48 -18.18 -22.51
CA THR A 216 6.67 -18.58 -21.75
C THR A 216 7.36 -17.34 -21.19
N TYR A 217 6.67 -16.50 -20.41
CA TYR A 217 7.33 -15.45 -19.62
C TYR A 217 6.46 -15.16 -18.40
N TRP A 218 6.97 -15.44 -17.19
CA TRP A 218 6.83 -14.66 -15.94
C TRP A 218 7.40 -15.47 -14.76
N THR A 219 8.73 -15.49 -14.62
CA THR A 219 9.36 -15.47 -13.27
C THR A 219 10.36 -14.32 -13.24
N LYS A 220 10.07 -13.28 -12.46
CA LYS A 220 10.90 -12.09 -12.30
C LYS A 220 11.93 -12.37 -11.18
N ARG A 221 13.22 -12.46 -11.52
CA ARG A 221 14.32 -12.43 -10.53
C ARG A 221 14.56 -11.00 -10.06
N PRO A 222 14.89 -10.76 -8.78
CA PRO A 222 15.14 -9.43 -8.26
C PRO A 222 16.57 -8.96 -8.59
N GLY A 223 16.68 -7.71 -9.04
CA GLY A 223 17.94 -6.96 -9.08
C GLY A 223 18.58 -6.84 -10.46
N GLN A 224 18.18 -5.80 -11.22
CA GLN A 224 19.13 -4.95 -11.95
C GLN A 224 18.43 -3.70 -12.49
N VAL A 225 19.19 -2.61 -12.47
CA VAL A 225 18.81 -1.22 -12.74
C VAL A 225 18.97 -0.93 -14.22
N HIS A 226 18.02 -0.16 -14.75
CA HIS A 226 18.00 0.66 -15.97
C HIS A 226 19.20 0.66 -16.93
N GLU A 227 18.91 0.58 -18.24
CA GLU A 227 19.41 1.56 -19.22
C GLU A 227 18.47 1.60 -20.44
N ILE A 228 17.96 2.79 -20.76
CA ILE A 228 17.18 3.05 -21.97
C ILE A 228 18.17 3.52 -23.02
N ALA A 229 18.26 2.81 -24.15
CA ALA A 229 18.91 3.30 -25.35
C ALA A 229 17.89 3.25 -26.48
N GLU A 230 17.44 4.44 -26.88
CA GLU A 230 16.82 4.69 -28.18
C GLU A 230 17.79 4.28 -29.28
N ASN A 231 17.29 3.66 -30.37
CA ASN A 231 17.71 4.03 -31.72
C ASN A 231 16.92 3.29 -32.83
N ASN A 232 16.40 4.14 -33.73
CA ASN A 232 16.21 3.97 -35.18
C ASN A 232 15.10 3.01 -35.66
N CYS A 233 13.97 3.52 -36.15
CA CYS A 233 13.77 4.27 -37.40
C CYS A 233 14.02 3.44 -38.67
N GLY A 234 12.93 3.17 -39.40
CA GLY A 234 12.93 3.12 -40.86
C GLY A 234 13.00 1.74 -41.51
N ARG A 235 11.83 1.21 -41.90
CA ARG A 235 11.52 0.95 -43.32
C ARG A 235 10.08 0.50 -43.52
N ASN A 236 9.30 1.41 -44.10
CA ASN A 236 8.20 1.04 -44.99
C ASN A 236 8.80 0.46 -46.26
N GLU A 237 8.19 -0.61 -46.76
CA GLU A 237 7.86 -0.87 -48.18
C GLU A 237 7.65 -2.37 -48.38
N SER A 238 6.40 -2.78 -48.57
CA SER A 238 6.00 -3.58 -49.72
C SER A 238 4.49 -3.81 -49.68
N ASN A 239 3.81 -3.10 -50.59
CA ASN A 239 2.50 -3.46 -51.10
C ASN A 239 2.56 -4.86 -51.72
N GLY A 240 1.49 -5.63 -51.53
CA GLY A 240 1.25 -6.86 -52.26
C GLY A 240 -0.16 -7.42 -52.04
N VAL A 241 -0.99 -7.30 -53.08
CA VAL A 241 -2.09 -8.19 -53.46
C VAL A 241 -3.44 -7.99 -52.76
N MET A 242 -4.32 -7.15 -53.34
CA MET A 242 -5.24 -7.53 -54.44
C MET A 242 -5.57 -6.31 -55.30
#